data_AF-A0A2N2FPJ2-F1
#
_entry.id   AF-A0A2N2FPJ2-F1
#
_cell.length_a   1.000
_cell.length_b   1.000
_cell.length_c   1.000
_cell.angle_alpha   90.00
_cell.angle_beta   90.00
_cell.angle_gamma   90.00
#
_symmetry.space_group_name_H-M   'P 1'
#
loop_
_entity.id
_entity.type
_entity.pdbx_description
1 polymer ?
#
loop_
_entity_poly.entity_id
_entity_poly.type
_entity_poly.pdbx_seq_one_letter_code
_entity_poly.pdbx_strand_id
1 'polypeptide(L)'
;SLPIASAEVLILGASYREDVGDTRYSGSEILIRRLTEMGAEIRVHDPYVDSWFEFESQEDDPGSKSVFFRNQKKLRDLRVQKDLNKAMKNIDALVLAVRHEAYLNLDPARIVKAAGHPIAVIDCFGILDDDRIRHYLALGCEVKGLGRGHIKRLKDQVSKKKG
;
A
#
# COMPACT_ATOMS: atom_id res chain seq x y z
N SER A 1 17.37 -3.70 7.16
CA SER A 1 15.97 -3.66 6.68
C SER A 1 15.08 -4.13 7.80
N LEU A 2 13.91 -3.49 7.97
CA LEU A 2 12.88 -4.01 8.87
C LEU A 2 12.34 -5.33 8.31
N PRO A 3 12.10 -6.36 9.15
CA PRO A 3 11.42 -7.56 8.72
C PRO A 3 9.98 -7.25 8.34
N ILE A 4 9.39 -8.02 7.41
CA ILE A 4 7.98 -7.88 7.03
C ILE A 4 7.02 -8.32 8.16
N ALA A 5 7.48 -9.22 9.03
CA ALA A 5 6.70 -9.68 10.16
C ALA A 5 6.43 -8.51 11.11
N SER A 6 5.16 -8.29 11.43
CA SER A 6 4.63 -7.18 12.24
C SER A 6 4.79 -5.78 11.62
N ALA A 7 5.21 -5.68 10.35
CA ALA A 7 5.28 -4.39 9.66
C ALA A 7 3.86 -3.86 9.37
N GLU A 8 3.63 -2.57 9.64
CA GLU A 8 2.37 -1.89 9.35
C GLU A 8 2.34 -1.43 7.89
N VAL A 9 1.53 -2.09 7.07
CA VAL A 9 1.44 -1.83 5.63
C VAL A 9 0.10 -1.20 5.29
N LEU A 10 0.14 0.04 4.78
CA LEU A 10 -1.03 0.72 4.25
C LEU A 10 -1.17 0.47 2.75
N ILE A 11 -2.33 -0.09 2.37
CA ILE A 11 -2.75 -0.28 0.98
C ILE A 11 -3.70 0.85 0.60
N LEU A 12 -3.30 1.66 -0.38
CA LEU A 12 -4.16 2.66 -1.00
C LEU A 12 -4.82 2.07 -2.25
N GLY A 13 -6.09 1.70 -2.11
CA GLY A 13 -6.89 1.10 -3.17
C GLY A 13 -7.35 -0.32 -2.83
N ALA A 14 -8.64 -0.46 -2.58
CA ALA A 14 -9.35 -1.73 -2.43
C ALA A 14 -10.04 -2.16 -3.73
N SER A 15 -10.50 -1.19 -4.53
CA SER A 15 -11.27 -1.44 -5.74
C SER A 15 -10.49 -2.20 -6.82
N TYR A 16 -11.21 -2.89 -7.72
CA TYR A 16 -10.57 -3.59 -8.84
C TYR A 16 -9.98 -2.63 -9.90
N ARG A 17 -10.47 -1.39 -9.95
CA ARG A 17 -9.98 -0.33 -10.83
C ARG A 17 -10.18 1.06 -10.21
N GLU A 18 -9.61 2.06 -10.88
CA GLU A 18 -9.73 3.47 -10.50
C GLU A 18 -11.19 3.97 -10.52
N ASP A 19 -11.49 4.84 -9.54
CA ASP A 19 -12.68 5.66 -9.39
C ASP A 19 -14.02 4.92 -9.39
N VAL A 20 -14.02 3.69 -8.86
CA VAL A 20 -15.21 2.87 -8.58
C VAL A 20 -15.11 2.19 -7.22
N GLY A 21 -16.22 1.75 -6.64
CA GLY A 21 -16.29 1.06 -5.35
C GLY A 21 -16.43 -0.47 -5.42
N ASP A 22 -16.18 -1.08 -6.58
CA ASP A 22 -16.33 -2.52 -6.77
C ASP A 22 -15.01 -3.24 -6.42
N THR A 23 -15.09 -4.20 -5.50
CA THR A 23 -13.94 -4.97 -4.98
C THR A 23 -13.77 -6.34 -5.64
N ARG A 24 -14.72 -6.76 -6.49
CA ARG A 24 -14.69 -8.08 -7.11
C ARG A 24 -13.47 -8.19 -8.01
N TYR A 25 -12.75 -9.30 -7.88
CA TYR A 25 -11.50 -9.56 -8.61
C TYR A 25 -10.39 -8.53 -8.37
N SER A 26 -10.47 -7.77 -7.27
CA SER A 26 -9.43 -6.80 -6.92
C SER A 26 -8.06 -7.46 -6.79
N GLY A 27 -7.07 -6.91 -7.51
CA GLY A 27 -5.67 -7.32 -7.37
C GLY A 27 -5.11 -7.06 -5.97
N SER A 28 -5.63 -6.03 -5.29
CA SER A 28 -5.28 -5.70 -3.91
C SER A 28 -5.65 -6.82 -2.93
N GLU A 29 -6.70 -7.61 -3.22
CA GLU A 29 -7.08 -8.75 -2.38
C GLU A 29 -5.91 -9.75 -2.27
N ILE A 30 -5.35 -10.16 -3.42
CA ILE A 30 -4.25 -11.13 -3.48
C ILE A 30 -3.01 -10.60 -2.76
N LEU A 31 -2.69 -9.32 -2.97
CA LEU A 31 -1.59 -8.65 -2.29
C LEU A 31 -1.76 -8.69 -0.76
N ILE A 32 -2.92 -8.31 -0.25
CA ILE A 32 -3.24 -8.28 1.18
C ILE A 32 -3.12 -9.67 1.80
N ARG A 33 -3.67 -10.69 1.14
CA ARG A 33 -3.60 -12.08 1.63
C ARG A 33 -2.17 -12.57 1.74
N ARG A 34 -1.34 -12.27 0.72
CA ARG A 34 0.08 -12.65 0.71
C ARG A 34 0.90 -11.91 1.77
N LEU A 35 0.69 -10.61 1.93
CA LEU A 35 1.35 -9.82 2.98
C LEU A 35 0.96 -10.32 4.38
N THR A 36 -0.31 -10.64 4.58
CA THR A 36 -0.83 -11.22 5.83
C THR A 36 -0.21 -12.59 6.12
N GLU A 37 -0.08 -13.44 5.11
CA GLU A 37 0.62 -14.72 5.23
C GLU A 37 2.08 -14.54 5.69
N MET A 38 2.74 -13.48 5.21
CA MET A 38 4.10 -13.09 5.60
C MET A 38 4.17 -12.43 7.00
N GLY A 39 3.02 -12.22 7.66
CA GLY A 39 2.94 -11.68 9.02
C GLY A 39 2.83 -10.15 9.10
N ALA A 40 2.55 -9.45 8.00
CA ALA A 40 2.31 -8.01 8.03
C ALA A 40 0.98 -7.66 8.70
N GLU A 41 0.91 -6.47 9.30
CA GLU A 41 -0.34 -5.84 9.74
C GLU A 41 -0.87 -4.94 8.62
N ILE A 42 -2.14 -5.12 8.27
CA ILE A 42 -2.72 -4.50 7.07
C ILE A 42 -3.67 -3.40 7.46
N ARG A 43 -3.49 -2.24 6.82
CA ARG A 43 -4.46 -1.15 6.78
C ARG A 43 -4.85 -0.91 5.33
N VAL A 44 -6.12 -0.59 5.10
CA VAL A 44 -6.62 -0.27 3.76
C VAL A 44 -7.30 1.07 3.82
N HIS A 45 -7.07 1.89 2.80
CA HIS A 45 -7.88 3.07 2.53
C HIS A 45 -8.39 3.00 1.08
N ASP A 46 -9.66 3.31 0.91
CA ASP A 46 -10.29 3.50 -0.39
C ASP A 46 -11.46 4.48 -0.28
N PRO A 47 -11.49 5.58 -1.08
CA PRO A 47 -12.56 6.55 -1.01
C PRO A 47 -13.93 5.97 -1.43
N TYR A 48 -13.95 4.97 -2.32
CA TYR A 48 -15.17 4.46 -2.95
C TYR A 48 -15.70 3.15 -2.34
N VAL A 49 -14.91 2.47 -1.50
CA VAL A 49 -15.30 1.19 -0.89
C VAL A 49 -15.63 1.37 0.59
N ASP A 50 -16.85 1.02 1.00
CA ASP A 50 -17.30 1.15 2.39
C ASP A 50 -17.05 -0.12 3.21
N SER A 51 -17.30 -1.29 2.61
CA SER A 51 -17.08 -2.61 3.19
C SER A 51 -16.40 -3.52 2.17
N TRP A 52 -15.69 -4.54 2.66
CA TRP A 52 -14.97 -5.47 1.79
C TRP A 52 -15.40 -6.91 2.09
N PHE A 53 -16.50 -7.32 1.47
CA PHE A 53 -17.18 -8.61 1.73
C PHE A 53 -16.28 -9.83 1.49
N GLU A 54 -15.38 -9.79 0.51
CA GLU A 54 -14.42 -10.86 0.24
C GLU A 54 -13.49 -11.17 1.43
N PHE A 55 -13.34 -10.23 2.37
CA PHE A 55 -12.66 -10.45 3.64
C PHE A 55 -13.63 -10.68 4.80
N GLU A 56 -14.67 -9.85 4.93
CA GLU A 56 -15.62 -9.90 6.05
C GLU A 56 -16.37 -11.23 6.14
N SER A 57 -16.76 -11.81 4.99
CA SER A 57 -17.50 -13.07 4.90
C SER A 57 -16.63 -14.26 4.48
N GLN A 58 -15.31 -14.14 4.58
CA GLN A 58 -14.37 -15.12 4.02
C GLN A 58 -14.45 -16.54 4.62
N GLU A 59 -15.09 -16.70 5.78
CA GLU A 59 -15.31 -17.99 6.45
C GLU A 59 -16.61 -18.66 5.97
N ASP A 60 -17.59 -17.87 5.52
CA ASP A 60 -18.91 -18.34 5.09
C ASP A 60 -19.00 -18.51 3.56
N ASP A 61 -18.10 -17.88 2.81
CA ASP A 61 -18.05 -17.94 1.35
C ASP A 61 -17.26 -19.17 0.84
N PRO A 62 -17.89 -20.15 0.15
CA PRO A 62 -17.19 -21.28 -0.45
C PRO A 62 -16.21 -20.87 -1.57
N GLY A 63 -16.40 -19.70 -2.17
CA GLY A 63 -15.53 -19.11 -3.19
C GLY A 63 -14.36 -18.32 -2.62
N SER A 64 -14.24 -18.23 -1.30
CA SER A 64 -13.23 -17.44 -0.61
C SER A 64 -11.82 -17.87 -0.98
N LYS A 65 -10.98 -16.89 -1.34
CA LYS A 65 -9.56 -17.15 -1.65
C LYS A 65 -8.74 -17.43 -0.39
N SER A 66 -9.30 -17.28 0.81
CA SER A 66 -8.59 -17.50 2.08
C SER A 66 -7.96 -18.89 2.17
N VAL A 67 -8.60 -19.90 1.56
CA VAL A 67 -8.15 -21.31 1.56
C VAL A 67 -6.79 -21.53 0.90
N PHE A 68 -6.33 -20.59 0.07
CA PHE A 68 -5.05 -20.67 -0.62
C PHE A 68 -3.89 -20.04 0.15
N PHE A 69 -4.14 -19.44 1.31
CA PHE A 69 -3.14 -18.70 2.10
C PHE A 69 -3.18 -19.10 3.57
N ARG A 70 -2.04 -18.95 4.26
CA ARG A 70 -1.95 -19.12 5.72
C ARG A 70 -2.26 -17.81 6.47
N ASN A 71 -2.56 -17.90 7.76
CA ASN A 71 -2.72 -16.76 8.68
C ASN A 71 -3.86 -15.78 8.32
N GLN A 72 -4.93 -16.25 7.67
CA GLN A 72 -5.97 -15.37 7.10
C GLN A 72 -7.08 -14.95 8.09
N LYS A 73 -7.20 -15.61 9.25
CA LYS A 73 -8.33 -15.44 10.18
C LYS A 73 -8.58 -13.97 10.56
N LYS A 74 -7.51 -13.20 10.82
CA LYS A 74 -7.62 -11.78 11.22
C LYS A 74 -8.21 -10.87 10.13
N LEU A 75 -8.18 -11.28 8.86
CA LEU A 75 -8.67 -10.43 7.77
C LEU A 75 -10.19 -10.23 7.79
N ARG A 76 -10.96 -11.07 8.49
CA ARG A 76 -12.41 -10.87 8.67
C ARG A 76 -12.74 -9.54 9.39
N ASP A 77 -11.78 -9.08 10.20
CA ASP A 77 -11.89 -7.87 11.00
C ASP A 77 -11.27 -6.65 10.26
N LEU A 78 -10.78 -6.84 9.02
CA LEU A 78 -10.26 -5.76 8.19
C LEU A 78 -11.40 -4.79 7.85
N ARG A 79 -11.14 -3.49 7.98
CA ARG A 79 -12.07 -2.42 7.61
C ARG A 79 -11.38 -1.42 6.71
N VAL A 80 -12.09 -1.02 5.65
CA VAL A 80 -11.63 0.03 4.75
C VAL A 80 -11.76 1.38 5.46
N GLN A 81 -10.63 2.07 5.62
CA GLN A 81 -10.59 3.37 6.28
C GLN A 81 -10.93 4.48 5.27
N LYS A 82 -11.69 5.48 5.72
CA LYS A 82 -12.04 6.69 4.93
C LYS A 82 -11.18 7.90 5.24
N ASP A 83 -10.53 7.91 6.40
CA ASP A 83 -9.60 8.97 6.80
C ASP A 83 -8.18 8.57 6.44
N LEU A 84 -7.68 9.12 5.33
CA LEU A 84 -6.33 8.86 4.84
C LEU A 84 -5.25 9.27 5.86
N ASN A 85 -5.42 10.40 6.55
CA ASN A 85 -4.44 10.89 7.52
C ASN A 85 -4.33 9.96 8.72
N LYS A 86 -5.47 9.42 9.18
CA LYS A 86 -5.47 8.41 10.24
C LYS A 86 -4.81 7.11 9.78
N ALA A 87 -5.12 6.66 8.56
CA ALA A 87 -4.57 5.43 8.01
C ALA A 87 -3.03 5.46 7.88
N MET A 88 -2.46 6.64 7.58
CA MET A 88 -1.03 6.85 7.37
C MET A 88 -0.16 6.86 8.65
N LYS A 89 -0.73 6.94 9.84
CA LYS A 89 0.06 7.07 11.08
C LYS A 89 0.86 5.80 11.38
N ASN A 90 2.16 5.94 11.66
CA ASN A 90 3.04 4.84 12.09
C ASN A 90 3.03 3.64 11.13
N ILE A 91 3.01 3.89 9.82
CA ILE A 91 3.14 2.83 8.81
C ILE A 91 4.62 2.62 8.49
N ASP A 92 5.01 1.38 8.22
CA ASP A 92 6.35 1.02 7.73
C ASP A 92 6.42 1.00 6.21
N ALA A 93 5.28 0.73 5.56
CA ALA A 93 5.19 0.68 4.12
C ALA A 93 3.86 1.24 3.60
N LEU A 94 3.94 1.87 2.42
CA LEU A 94 2.82 2.38 1.65
C LEU A 94 2.78 1.68 0.29
N VAL A 95 1.64 1.10 -0.08
CA VAL A 95 1.41 0.54 -1.41
C VAL A 95 0.34 1.35 -2.13
N LEU A 96 0.71 1.94 -3.27
CA LEU A 96 -0.21 2.56 -4.23
C LEU A 96 -0.76 1.45 -5.13
N ALA A 97 -1.87 0.85 -4.69
CA ALA A 97 -2.44 -0.38 -5.27
C ALA A 97 -3.57 -0.12 -6.26
N VAL A 98 -4.16 1.08 -6.28
CA VAL A 98 -5.13 1.51 -7.30
C VAL A 98 -4.87 2.98 -7.62
N ARG A 99 -5.10 3.37 -8.88
CA ARG A 99 -4.84 4.73 -9.38
C ARG A 99 -6.04 5.67 -9.22
N HIS A 100 -6.63 5.74 -8.03
CA HIS A 100 -7.71 6.70 -7.76
C HIS A 100 -7.20 8.15 -7.87
N GLU A 101 -8.07 9.06 -8.33
CA GLU A 101 -7.75 10.50 -8.44
C GLU A 101 -7.21 11.07 -7.11
N ALA A 102 -7.81 10.64 -5.99
CA ALA A 102 -7.43 11.03 -4.64
C ALA A 102 -5.96 10.75 -4.28
N TYR A 103 -5.30 9.82 -4.96
CA TYR A 103 -3.91 9.44 -4.69
C TYR A 103 -2.89 10.09 -5.62
N LEU A 104 -3.36 10.73 -6.70
CA LEU A 104 -2.49 11.27 -7.75
C LEU A 104 -1.68 12.47 -7.32
N ASN A 105 -2.01 13.13 -6.22
CA ASN A 105 -1.34 14.37 -5.78
C ASN A 105 -0.87 14.34 -4.32
N LEU A 106 -0.66 13.14 -3.78
CA LEU A 106 -0.13 13.01 -2.43
C LEU A 106 1.32 13.49 -2.36
N ASP A 107 1.58 14.41 -1.43
CA ASP A 107 2.90 14.99 -1.22
C ASP A 107 3.81 14.06 -0.37
N PRO A 108 5.01 13.68 -0.86
CA PRO A 108 5.93 12.82 -0.14
C PRO A 108 6.29 13.31 1.27
N ALA A 109 6.51 14.61 1.45
CA ALA A 109 6.90 15.16 2.76
C ALA A 109 5.77 15.04 3.78
N ARG A 110 4.51 15.32 3.37
CA ARG A 110 3.33 15.10 4.22
C ARG A 110 3.15 13.64 4.59
N ILE A 111 3.34 12.72 3.64
CA ILE A 111 3.21 11.28 3.90
C ILE A 111 4.24 10.82 4.93
N VAL A 112 5.53 11.12 4.71
CA VAL A 112 6.60 10.72 5.63
C VAL A 112 6.42 11.34 7.01
N LYS A 113 5.97 12.60 7.07
CA LYS A 113 5.65 13.28 8.33
C LYS A 113 4.49 12.60 9.06
N ALA A 114 3.44 12.18 8.35
CA ALA A 114 2.30 11.49 8.93
C ALA A 114 2.69 10.09 9.45
N ALA A 115 3.55 9.37 8.71
CA ALA A 115 4.11 8.10 9.14
C ALA A 115 5.03 8.24 10.36
N GLY A 116 5.75 9.36 10.47
CA GLY A 116 6.65 9.69 11.58
C GLY A 116 8.10 9.24 11.38
N HIS A 117 8.37 8.46 10.34
CA HIS A 117 9.70 7.99 9.95
C HIS A 117 9.74 7.68 8.44
N PRO A 118 10.93 7.50 7.85
CA PRO A 118 11.03 7.00 6.48
C PRO A 118 10.37 5.63 6.31
N ILE A 119 9.74 5.40 5.16
CA ILE A 119 8.95 4.21 4.85
C ILE A 119 9.41 3.55 3.55
N ALA A 120 8.94 2.33 3.31
CA ALA A 120 8.97 1.74 1.96
C ALA A 120 7.75 2.20 1.16
N VAL A 121 7.94 2.64 -0.09
CA VAL A 121 6.87 3.05 -1.00
C VAL A 121 6.87 2.15 -2.23
N ILE A 122 5.73 1.50 -2.49
CA ILE A 122 5.54 0.58 -3.62
C ILE A 122 4.48 1.18 -4.54
N ASP A 123 4.83 1.39 -5.81
CA ASP A 123 3.94 1.92 -6.83
C ASP A 123 3.61 0.86 -7.88
N CYS A 124 2.39 0.33 -7.82
CA CYS A 124 1.92 -0.71 -8.74
C CYS A 124 1.41 -0.16 -10.08
N PHE A 125 1.07 1.14 -10.13
CA PHE A 125 0.36 1.75 -11.28
C PHE A 125 1.12 2.91 -11.93
N GLY A 126 2.35 3.18 -11.50
CA GLY A 126 3.19 4.24 -12.05
C GLY A 126 2.66 5.65 -11.74
N ILE A 127 2.03 5.82 -10.59
CA ILE A 127 1.51 7.10 -10.07
C ILE A 127 2.64 8.09 -9.78
N LEU A 128 3.80 7.60 -9.34
CA LEU A 128 4.93 8.42 -8.97
C LEU A 128 5.78 8.75 -10.22
N ASP A 129 5.94 10.04 -10.49
CA ASP A 129 6.95 10.55 -11.40
C ASP A 129 8.34 10.54 -10.75
N ASP A 130 9.37 10.81 -11.57
CA ASP A 130 10.76 10.80 -11.13
C ASP A 130 11.03 11.83 -10.02
N ASP A 131 10.31 12.95 -9.98
CA ASP A 131 10.53 14.01 -8.98
C ASP A 131 9.99 13.61 -7.61
N ARG A 132 8.80 13.02 -7.56
CA ARG A 132 8.26 12.43 -6.33
C ARG A 132 9.10 11.27 -5.84
N ILE A 133 9.58 10.41 -6.75
CA ILE A 133 10.51 9.33 -6.40
C ILE A 133 11.78 9.91 -5.76
N ARG A 134 12.42 10.92 -6.38
CA ARG A 134 13.59 11.59 -5.81
C ARG A 134 13.29 12.20 -4.45
N HIS A 135 12.11 12.79 -4.27
CA HIS A 135 11.71 13.40 -3.00
C HIS A 135 11.61 12.35 -1.88
N TYR A 136 10.93 11.22 -2.11
CA TYR A 136 10.91 10.11 -1.14
C TYR A 136 12.31 9.61 -0.81
N LEU A 137 13.16 9.39 -1.81
CA LEU A 137 14.54 8.94 -1.61
C LEU A 137 15.35 9.97 -0.80
N ALA A 138 15.15 11.27 -1.05
CA ALA A 138 15.80 12.34 -0.30
C ALA A 138 15.34 12.40 1.16
N LEU A 139 14.09 12.01 1.44
CA LEU A 139 13.54 11.84 2.79
C LEU A 139 13.99 10.54 3.47
N GLY A 140 14.81 9.72 2.81
CA GLY A 140 15.35 8.47 3.37
C GLY A 140 14.46 7.24 3.15
N CYS A 141 13.40 7.38 2.37
CA CYS A 141 12.51 6.26 2.04
C CYS A 141 13.15 5.32 1.01
N GLU A 142 12.65 4.09 0.94
CA GLU A 142 12.89 3.19 -0.18
C GLU A 142 11.72 3.24 -1.15
N VAL A 143 11.97 3.23 -2.45
CA VAL A 143 10.92 3.24 -3.48
C VAL A 143 11.09 2.07 -4.43
N LYS A 144 9.98 1.40 -4.75
CA LYS A 144 9.87 0.37 -5.78
C LYS A 144 8.66 0.67 -6.66
N GLY A 145 8.76 0.37 -7.95
CA GLY A 145 7.64 0.53 -8.87
C GLY A 145 7.66 -0.52 -9.96
N LEU A 146 6.48 -0.95 -10.40
CA LEU A 146 6.33 -1.91 -11.48
C LEU A 146 6.91 -1.33 -12.79
N GLY A 147 7.83 -2.06 -13.42
CA GLY A 147 8.50 -1.59 -14.64
C GLY A 147 9.48 -0.43 -14.44
N ARG A 148 9.81 -0.04 -13.20
CA ARG A 148 10.64 1.14 -12.89
C ARG A 148 12.07 0.78 -12.48
N GLY A 149 12.79 0.05 -13.33
CA GLY A 149 14.18 -0.38 -13.07
C GLY A 149 15.16 0.78 -12.87
N HIS A 150 14.85 1.98 -13.39
CA HIS A 150 15.70 3.16 -13.28
C HIS A 150 15.72 3.82 -11.90
N ILE A 151 14.86 3.42 -10.96
CA ILE A 151 14.82 3.99 -9.60
C ILE A 151 16.19 3.89 -8.91
N LYS A 152 16.95 2.82 -9.14
CA LYS A 152 18.32 2.68 -8.60
C LYS A 152 19.21 3.86 -9.01
N ARG A 153 19.18 4.24 -10.29
CA ARG A 153 19.93 5.38 -10.82
C ARG A 153 19.49 6.69 -10.16
N LEU A 154 18.19 6.88 -9.93
CA LEU A 154 17.68 8.06 -9.22
C LEU A 154 18.20 8.12 -7.78
N LYS A 155 18.22 6.99 -7.07
CA LYS A 155 18.76 6.89 -5.72
C LYS A 155 20.24 7.25 -5.66
N ASP A 156 21.05 6.72 -6.58
CA ASP A 156 22.48 7.04 -6.67
C ASP A 156 22.71 8.54 -6.91
N GLN A 157 21.88 9.18 -7.75
CA GLN A 157 21.93 10.63 -8.00
C GLN A 157 21.58 11.46 -6.75
N VAL A 158 20.59 11.04 -5.97
CA VAL A 158 20.21 11.72 -4.72
C VAL A 158 21.30 11.60 -3.67
N SER A 159 21.91 10.42 -3.51
CA SER A 159 22.99 10.19 -2.55
C SER A 159 24.24 11.02 -2.86
N LYS A 160 24.61 11.15 -4.15
CA LYS A 160 25.76 11.97 -4.57
C LYS A 160 25.58 13.47 -4.35
N LYS A 161 24.34 13.97 -4.21
CA LYS A 161 24.08 15.39 -3.89
C LYS A 161 24.19 15.70 -2.40
N LYS A 162 24.19 14.66 -1.53
CA LYS A 162 24.25 14.81 -0.07
C LYS A 162 25.67 14.69 0.50
N GLY A 163 26.61 14.10 -0.24
CA GLY A 163 28.02 14.02 0.11
C GLY A 163 28.83 15.05 -0.65
#